data_AF-A0A6J0DRJ5-F1
#
_entry.id   AF-A0A6J0DRJ5-F1
#
_cell.length_a   1.000
_cell.length_b   1.000
_cell.length_c   1.000
_cell.angle_alpha   90.00
_cell.angle_beta   90.00
_cell.angle_gamma   90.00
#
_symmetry.space_group_name_H-M   'P 1'
#
loop_
_entity.id
_entity.type
_entity.pdbx_description
1 polymer ?
#
loop_
_entity_poly.entity_id
_entity_poly.type
_entity_poly.pdbx_seq_one_letter_code
_entity_poly.pdbx_strand_id
1 'polypeptide(L)'
;MENSRPVKNQEKSRCHLRNNISGCPLISTCVRTLSGHKNASNLVYHIVSLLPPQIGDLQLHKLDELDCLIKGILYIDSVGFNGRSQCYYFENPADSEKCQKLPFDLKNPYPLLLVNIGSGVSILAVYSKDNYKRVTGTSLGGGTFFGLCCLLTGCSTFEEALEMASRGDSTKVDKLVRDIYGGDYERFGLPGWAVASSFGNMMSKEKRESASKEDLARATLITITNNIGSIARMCALNENINQVVFVGNFLRVNTIAMRLLAYALDYWSKGQLKALFSEHEGYFGAVGALLELLKIP
;
A
#
# COMPACT_ATOMS: atom_id res chain seq x y z
N MET A 1 44.96 1.45 -28.74
CA MET A 1 45.14 0.29 -27.83
C MET A 1 44.41 0.61 -26.55
N GLU A 2 43.43 -0.24 -26.20
CA GLU A 2 42.98 -0.60 -24.83
C GLU A 2 42.90 0.51 -23.76
N ASN A 3 41.83 0.69 -22.98
CA ASN A 3 40.86 -0.29 -22.54
C ASN A 3 39.66 0.45 -21.92
N SER A 4 38.47 0.03 -22.34
CA SER A 4 37.19 0.25 -21.69
C SER A 4 37.16 -0.39 -20.29
N ARG A 5 36.66 0.34 -19.28
CA ARG A 5 36.14 -0.24 -18.03
C ARG A 5 34.75 0.31 -17.72
N PRO A 6 33.71 -0.53 -17.65
CA PRO A 6 32.38 -0.12 -17.20
C PRO A 6 32.30 -0.15 -15.67
N VAL A 7 31.68 0.87 -15.10
CA VAL A 7 31.23 0.89 -13.69
C VAL A 7 30.00 -0.01 -13.58
N LYS A 8 30.16 -1.19 -12.97
CA LYS A 8 29.06 -2.01 -12.46
C LYS A 8 29.39 -2.41 -11.03
N ASN A 9 28.61 -1.92 -10.08
CA ASN A 9 28.29 -2.60 -8.82
C ASN A 9 27.09 -1.88 -8.17
N GLN A 10 25.88 -2.27 -8.57
CA GLN A 10 24.72 -2.17 -7.69
C GLN A 10 24.63 -3.50 -6.95
N GLU A 11 24.88 -3.47 -5.65
CA GLU A 11 24.70 -4.60 -4.76
C GLU A 11 23.23 -5.04 -4.76
N LYS A 12 22.98 -6.24 -5.27
CA LYS A 12 21.76 -6.99 -4.98
C LYS A 12 21.72 -7.22 -3.47
N SER A 13 20.84 -6.48 -2.78
CA SER A 13 20.54 -6.68 -1.37
C SER A 13 19.93 -8.08 -1.17
N ARG A 14 20.77 -9.07 -0.86
CA ARG A 14 20.35 -10.38 -0.36
C ARG A 14 19.89 -10.19 1.09
N CYS A 15 18.64 -10.52 1.37
CA CYS A 15 18.09 -10.49 2.72
C CYS A 15 18.79 -11.56 3.58
N HIS A 16 19.67 -11.15 4.50
CA HIS A 16 20.30 -12.01 5.48
C HIS A 16 19.41 -12.12 6.74
N LEU A 17 18.35 -12.93 6.64
CA LEU A 17 17.55 -13.41 7.76
C LEU A 17 18.24 -14.63 8.40
N ARG A 18 19.25 -14.41 9.24
CA ARG A 18 19.78 -15.45 10.14
C ARG A 18 19.91 -14.88 11.54
N ASN A 19 19.09 -15.44 12.43
CA ASN A 19 19.19 -15.43 13.90
C ASN A 19 18.44 -14.31 14.64
N ASN A 20 17.64 -14.75 15.62
CA ASN A 20 17.03 -14.01 16.74
C ASN A 20 15.59 -13.49 16.57
N ILE A 21 14.65 -14.44 16.55
CA ILE A 21 13.28 -14.24 17.07
C ILE A 21 13.18 -15.18 18.29
N SER A 22 13.30 -14.62 19.50
CA SER A 22 13.33 -15.38 20.77
C SER A 22 11.94 -15.60 21.39
N GLY A 23 10.85 -15.45 20.63
CA GLY A 23 9.49 -15.60 21.15
C GLY A 23 8.80 -16.94 20.86
N CYS A 24 9.07 -17.57 19.70
CA CYS A 24 8.60 -18.92 19.36
C CYS A 24 9.28 -19.37 18.05
N PRO A 25 10.03 -20.50 18.01
CA PRO A 25 10.73 -20.95 16.80
C PRO A 25 9.82 -21.19 15.59
N LEU A 26 8.55 -21.54 15.83
CA LEU A 26 7.54 -21.80 14.80
C LEU A 26 7.08 -20.50 14.11
N ILE A 27 6.89 -19.41 14.84
CA ILE A 27 6.48 -18.10 14.27
C ILE A 27 7.61 -17.53 13.43
N SER A 28 8.85 -17.60 13.94
CA SER A 28 10.04 -17.21 13.16
C SER A 28 10.15 -17.97 11.85
N THR A 29 9.81 -19.26 11.86
CA THR A 29 9.89 -20.13 10.68
C THR A 29 8.73 -19.86 9.73
N CYS A 30 7.52 -19.62 10.24
CA CYS A 30 6.35 -19.31 9.43
C CYS A 30 6.49 -17.96 8.71
N VAL A 31 6.94 -16.91 9.41
CA VAL A 31 7.23 -15.59 8.79
C VAL A 31 8.36 -15.72 7.75
N ARG A 32 9.40 -16.53 8.00
CA ARG A 32 10.47 -16.83 7.02
C ARG A 32 9.99 -17.61 5.80
N THR A 33 9.07 -18.57 5.97
CA THR A 33 8.51 -19.35 4.86
C THR A 33 7.51 -18.51 4.05
N LEU A 34 6.66 -17.71 4.71
CA LEU A 34 5.69 -16.83 4.06
C LEU A 34 6.37 -15.68 3.29
N SER A 35 7.47 -15.13 3.80
CA SER A 35 8.27 -14.13 3.08
C SER A 35 8.98 -14.68 1.83
N GLY A 36 9.07 -16.00 1.69
CA GLY A 36 9.50 -16.69 0.46
C GLY A 36 8.39 -16.89 -0.59
N HIS A 37 7.13 -16.65 -0.23
CA HIS A 37 5.99 -16.77 -1.13
C HIS A 37 5.38 -15.40 -1.42
N LYS A 38 5.32 -15.06 -2.72
CA LYS A 38 5.01 -13.71 -3.18
C LYS A 38 3.55 -13.27 -2.97
N ASN A 39 2.63 -14.13 -2.52
CA ASN A 39 1.18 -13.85 -2.51
C ASN A 39 0.44 -14.37 -1.24
N ALA A 40 0.99 -14.17 -0.04
CA ALA A 40 0.66 -15.06 1.08
C ALA A 40 -0.47 -14.67 2.07
N SER A 41 -1.13 -13.51 1.98
CA SER A 41 -2.20 -13.16 2.95
C SER A 41 -3.61 -13.21 2.35
N ASN A 42 -3.98 -12.26 1.47
CA ASN A 42 -5.36 -12.13 1.02
C ASN A 42 -5.80 -13.30 0.11
N LEU A 43 -4.87 -13.87 -0.66
CA LEU A 43 -5.15 -15.04 -1.49
C LEU A 43 -5.39 -16.30 -0.62
N VAL A 44 -4.74 -16.40 0.53
CA VAL A 44 -4.92 -17.54 1.45
C VAL A 44 -6.32 -17.53 2.06
N TYR A 45 -6.84 -16.38 2.50
CA TYR A 45 -8.23 -16.29 2.98
C TYR A 45 -9.24 -16.60 1.89
N HIS A 46 -9.04 -16.07 0.67
CA HIS A 46 -9.94 -16.35 -0.44
C HIS A 46 -9.93 -17.84 -0.81
N ILE A 47 -8.75 -18.46 -0.91
CA ILE A 47 -8.63 -19.90 -1.17
C ILE A 47 -9.28 -20.71 -0.04
N VAL A 48 -8.99 -20.39 1.23
CA VAL A 48 -9.57 -21.09 2.40
C VAL A 48 -11.10 -20.96 2.47
N SER A 49 -11.66 -19.85 2.01
CA SER A 49 -13.13 -19.68 1.94
C SER A 49 -13.80 -20.60 0.92
N LEU A 50 -13.08 -20.98 -0.14
CA LEU A 50 -13.54 -21.86 -1.22
C LEU A 50 -13.31 -23.34 -0.92
N LEU A 51 -12.50 -23.66 0.09
CA LEU A 51 -12.21 -25.03 0.49
C LEU A 51 -13.34 -25.60 1.37
N PRO A 52 -13.69 -26.88 1.22
CA PRO A 52 -14.60 -27.55 2.15
C PRO A 52 -13.99 -27.53 3.55
N PRO A 53 -14.81 -27.50 4.63
CA PRO A 53 -14.33 -27.42 6.02
C PRO A 53 -13.42 -28.59 6.43
N GLN A 54 -13.38 -29.66 5.64
CA GLN A 54 -12.51 -30.79 5.81
C GLN A 54 -11.89 -31.19 4.46
N ILE A 55 -10.56 -31.37 4.44
CA ILE A 55 -9.82 -31.90 3.29
C ILE A 55 -9.02 -33.11 3.79
N GLY A 56 -9.52 -34.31 3.54
CA GLY A 56 -8.99 -35.53 4.16
C GLY A 56 -9.10 -35.43 5.68
N ASP A 57 -7.97 -35.58 6.38
CA ASP A 57 -7.90 -35.46 7.84
C ASP A 57 -7.64 -34.01 8.32
N LEU A 58 -7.53 -33.05 7.40
CA LEU A 58 -7.31 -31.65 7.74
C LEU A 58 -8.64 -30.94 8.02
N GLN A 59 -8.81 -30.41 9.23
CA GLN A 59 -9.92 -29.51 9.58
C GLN A 59 -9.53 -28.05 9.39
N LEU A 60 -10.37 -27.29 8.69
CA LEU A 60 -10.18 -25.85 8.48
C LEU A 60 -10.97 -25.05 9.52
N HIS A 61 -10.26 -24.27 10.32
CA HIS A 61 -10.84 -23.31 11.24
C HIS A 61 -10.92 -21.94 10.56
N LYS A 62 -12.15 -21.44 10.36
CA LYS A 62 -12.39 -20.13 9.77
C LYS A 62 -12.20 -19.05 10.83
N LEU A 63 -11.42 -18.03 10.51
CA LEU A 63 -11.18 -16.85 11.33
C LEU A 63 -11.59 -15.61 10.53
N ASP A 64 -12.00 -14.55 11.24
CA ASP A 64 -12.32 -13.28 10.58
C ASP A 64 -11.04 -12.61 10.04
N GLU A 65 -11.13 -12.09 8.81
CA GLU A 65 -9.99 -11.47 8.12
C GLU A 65 -9.49 -10.22 8.86
N LEU A 66 -10.40 -9.38 9.32
CA LEU A 66 -10.09 -8.10 9.96
C LEU A 66 -9.58 -8.30 11.38
N ASP A 67 -10.14 -9.25 12.12
CA ASP A 67 -9.65 -9.63 13.44
C ASP A 67 -8.20 -10.12 13.35
N CYS A 68 -7.93 -11.03 12.40
CA CYS A 68 -6.58 -11.52 12.16
C CYS A 68 -5.63 -10.41 11.71
N LEU A 69 -6.08 -9.49 10.87
CA LEU A 69 -5.30 -8.34 10.44
C LEU A 69 -4.88 -7.47 11.64
N ILE A 70 -5.82 -7.11 12.52
CA ILE A 70 -5.55 -6.30 13.71
C ILE A 70 -4.60 -7.01 14.67
N LYS A 71 -4.84 -8.30 14.97
CA LYS A 71 -3.94 -9.10 15.82
C LYS A 71 -2.53 -9.18 15.24
N GLY A 72 -2.43 -9.44 13.95
CA GLY A 72 -1.15 -9.57 13.25
C GLY A 72 -0.33 -8.27 13.25
N ILE A 73 -0.94 -7.12 12.98
CA ILE A 73 -0.20 -5.85 12.97
C ILE A 73 0.30 -5.46 14.35
N LEU A 74 -0.56 -5.58 15.38
CA LEU A 74 -0.18 -5.26 16.76
C LEU A 74 0.93 -6.18 17.27
N TYR A 75 0.85 -7.48 16.98
CA TYR A 75 1.89 -8.43 17.36
C TYR A 75 3.22 -8.13 16.67
N ILE A 76 3.23 -7.98 15.34
CA ILE A 76 4.47 -7.76 14.58
C ILE A 76 5.13 -6.44 14.97
N ASP A 77 4.34 -5.39 15.22
CA ASP A 77 4.88 -4.12 15.71
C ASP A 77 5.51 -4.28 17.11
N SER A 78 4.86 -5.02 18.02
CA SER A 78 5.37 -5.26 19.38
C SER A 78 6.71 -6.01 19.43
N VAL A 79 6.96 -6.92 18.48
CA VAL A 79 8.23 -7.66 18.37
C VAL A 79 9.27 -6.91 17.52
N GLY A 80 8.84 -5.89 16.79
CA GLY A 80 9.66 -5.12 15.85
C GLY A 80 10.19 -5.95 14.68
N PHE A 81 11.15 -5.37 13.95
CA PHE A 81 11.77 -5.97 12.79
C PHE A 81 13.28 -6.16 12.97
N ASN A 82 13.70 -7.28 13.57
CA ASN A 82 15.11 -7.60 13.82
C ASN A 82 15.88 -6.44 14.50
N GLY A 83 15.28 -5.82 15.52
CA GLY A 83 15.84 -4.66 16.22
C GLY A 83 15.60 -3.30 15.55
N ARG A 84 14.85 -3.25 14.45
CA ARG A 84 14.39 -2.02 13.78
C ARG A 84 12.89 -1.81 14.03
N SER A 85 12.41 -0.58 13.78
CA SER A 85 10.96 -0.34 13.82
C SER A 85 10.26 -1.10 12.69
N GLN A 86 9.08 -1.62 13.00
CA GLN A 86 8.18 -2.23 12.03
C GLN A 86 7.51 -1.18 11.14
N CYS A 87 7.18 -0.02 11.73
CA CYS A 87 6.48 1.05 11.06
C CYS A 87 7.43 2.19 10.64
N TYR A 88 7.07 2.87 9.56
CA TYR A 88 7.84 3.98 9.02
C TYR A 88 6.95 5.01 8.35
N TYR A 89 7.48 6.20 8.11
CA TYR A 89 6.85 7.26 7.33
C TYR A 89 7.85 7.84 6.32
N PHE A 90 7.34 8.59 5.35
CA PHE A 90 8.17 9.38 4.45
C PHE A 90 8.16 10.84 4.90
N GLU A 91 9.34 11.36 5.25
CA GLU A 91 9.55 12.77 5.46
C GLU A 91 9.81 13.45 4.10
N ASN A 92 9.21 14.64 3.88
CA ASN A 92 9.27 15.37 2.61
C ASN A 92 8.91 14.52 1.36
N PRO A 93 7.76 13.82 1.35
CA PRO A 93 7.45 12.81 0.33
C PRO A 93 7.39 13.34 -1.12
N ALA A 94 7.08 14.63 -1.30
CA ALA A 94 7.00 15.30 -2.59
C ALA A 94 8.38 15.60 -3.22
N ASP A 95 9.38 15.88 -2.39
CA ASP A 95 10.70 16.30 -2.83
C ASP A 95 11.58 15.05 -3.01
N SER A 96 11.88 14.68 -4.26
CA SER A 96 12.65 13.46 -4.52
C SER A 96 14.10 13.50 -4.00
N GLU A 97 14.67 14.68 -3.75
CA GLU A 97 16.02 14.82 -3.18
C GLU A 97 16.00 14.74 -1.66
N LYS A 98 14.93 15.24 -1.02
CA LYS A 98 14.79 15.28 0.45
C LYS A 98 13.92 14.17 1.02
N CYS A 99 13.24 13.38 0.19
CA CYS A 99 12.35 12.31 0.63
C CYS A 99 13.16 11.24 1.36
N GLN A 100 12.84 11.02 2.64
CA GLN A 100 13.52 10.04 3.48
C GLN A 100 12.53 9.11 4.16
N LYS A 101 12.85 7.81 4.15
CA LYS A 101 12.14 6.80 4.94
C LYS A 101 12.68 6.85 6.37
N LEU A 102 11.82 7.22 7.32
CA LEU A 102 12.18 7.32 8.73
C LEU A 102 11.35 6.34 9.57
N PRO A 103 11.95 5.71 10.61
CA PRO A 103 11.23 4.82 11.50
C PRO A 103 10.15 5.59 12.27
N PHE A 104 9.02 4.93 12.52
CA PHE A 104 7.95 5.42 13.37
C PHE A 104 7.67 4.38 14.46
N ASP A 105 7.69 4.78 15.71
CA ASP A 105 7.43 3.91 16.85
C ASP A 105 5.93 4.00 17.22
N LEU A 106 5.20 2.90 17.04
CA LEU A 106 3.77 2.80 17.33
C LEU A 106 3.48 2.57 18.83
N LYS A 107 4.27 3.20 19.73
CA LYS A 107 3.99 3.20 21.17
C LYS A 107 2.64 3.83 21.46
N ASN A 108 1.75 3.05 22.07
CA ASN A 108 0.33 3.41 22.27
C ASN A 108 -0.34 3.77 20.93
N PRO A 109 -0.57 2.77 20.06
CA PRO A 109 -0.94 3.01 18.67
C PRO A 109 -2.36 3.52 18.48
N TYR A 110 -3.10 3.81 19.56
CA TYR A 110 -4.52 4.14 19.52
C TYR A 110 -4.78 5.64 19.75
N PRO A 111 -5.79 6.23 19.07
CA PRO A 111 -6.52 5.63 17.95
C PRO A 111 -5.69 5.68 16.65
N LEU A 112 -5.83 4.66 15.80
CA LEU A 112 -5.28 4.66 14.44
C LEU A 112 -6.36 4.33 13.41
N LEU A 113 -6.16 4.81 12.19
CA LEU A 113 -6.94 4.43 11.03
C LEU A 113 -6.12 3.42 10.23
N LEU A 114 -6.62 2.19 10.08
CA LEU A 114 -5.98 1.15 9.29
C LEU A 114 -6.62 1.07 7.91
N VAL A 115 -5.84 1.27 6.86
CA VAL A 115 -6.28 1.20 5.46
C VAL A 115 -5.63 0.00 4.80
N ASN A 116 -6.38 -1.10 4.69
CA ASN A 116 -5.92 -2.34 4.07
C ASN A 116 -6.22 -2.34 2.57
N ILE A 117 -5.18 -2.21 1.74
CA ILE A 117 -5.26 -2.13 0.29
C ILE A 117 -4.93 -3.49 -0.33
N GLY A 118 -5.96 -4.31 -0.51
CA GLY A 118 -5.92 -5.58 -1.23
C GLY A 118 -6.48 -5.47 -2.65
N SER A 119 -7.27 -6.45 -3.07
CA SER A 119 -8.03 -6.37 -4.33
C SER A 119 -9.00 -5.18 -4.31
N GLY A 120 -9.75 -5.03 -3.22
CA GLY A 120 -10.45 -3.80 -2.84
C GLY A 120 -9.75 -3.13 -1.64
N VAL A 121 -10.46 -2.25 -0.94
CA VAL A 121 -9.94 -1.54 0.24
C VAL A 121 -10.92 -1.61 1.41
N SER A 122 -10.42 -1.96 2.58
CA SER A 122 -11.15 -1.85 3.86
C SER A 122 -10.49 -0.81 4.75
N ILE A 123 -11.30 0.06 5.36
CA ILE A 123 -10.85 1.14 6.25
C ILE A 123 -11.43 0.89 7.64
N LEU A 124 -10.55 0.79 8.64
CA LEU A 124 -10.90 0.52 10.02
C LEU A 124 -10.47 1.68 10.92
N ALA A 125 -11.33 2.05 11.86
CA ALA A 125 -10.94 2.86 13.00
C ALA A 125 -10.67 1.92 14.18
N VAL A 126 -9.47 2.00 14.75
CA VAL A 126 -8.99 1.10 15.80
C VAL A 126 -8.74 1.93 17.06
N TYR A 127 -9.59 1.74 18.06
CA TYR A 127 -9.57 2.49 19.33
C TYR A 127 -8.86 1.74 20.46
N SER A 128 -8.83 0.41 20.38
CA SER A 128 -8.00 -0.46 21.22
C SER A 128 -7.80 -1.81 20.52
N LYS A 129 -7.06 -2.73 21.15
CA LYS A 129 -6.83 -4.08 20.63
C LYS A 129 -8.12 -4.86 20.32
N ASP A 130 -9.16 -4.64 21.13
CA ASP A 130 -10.45 -5.35 21.04
C ASP A 130 -11.60 -4.41 20.63
N ASN A 131 -11.33 -3.12 20.42
CA ASN A 131 -12.33 -2.13 20.03
C ASN A 131 -11.93 -1.48 18.71
N TYR A 132 -12.52 -1.96 17.63
CA TYR A 132 -12.37 -1.40 16.30
C TYR A 132 -13.66 -1.58 15.51
N LYS A 133 -13.82 -0.77 14.48
CA LYS A 133 -14.94 -0.88 13.55
C LYS A 133 -14.46 -0.68 12.12
N ARG A 134 -15.09 -1.40 11.18
CA ARG A 134 -14.94 -1.13 9.75
C ARG A 134 -15.76 0.11 9.42
N VAL A 135 -15.09 1.24 9.24
CA VAL A 135 -15.73 2.54 8.92
C VAL A 135 -16.37 2.50 7.54
N THR A 136 -15.61 2.05 6.54
CA THR A 136 -16.06 1.96 5.15
C THR A 136 -15.08 1.12 4.32
N GLY A 137 -15.27 1.09 3.01
CA GLY A 137 -14.30 0.60 2.05
C GLY A 137 -14.55 1.16 0.65
N THR A 138 -13.66 0.84 -0.29
CA THR A 138 -13.85 1.12 -1.71
C THR A 138 -13.52 -0.11 -2.54
N SER A 139 -14.25 -0.34 -3.63
CA SER A 139 -13.92 -1.37 -4.60
C SER A 139 -12.75 -0.97 -5.50
N LEU A 140 -12.36 0.31 -5.51
CA LEU A 140 -11.23 0.85 -6.27
C LEU A 140 -9.91 0.59 -5.53
N GLY A 141 -9.45 -0.66 -5.57
CA GLY A 141 -8.23 -1.11 -4.90
C GLY A 141 -7.14 -1.58 -5.86
N GLY A 142 -6.23 -2.43 -5.36
CA GLY A 142 -5.14 -2.99 -6.16
C GLY A 142 -5.62 -3.88 -7.30
N GLY A 143 -6.78 -4.52 -7.16
CA GLY A 143 -7.42 -5.29 -8.23
C GLY A 143 -7.90 -4.41 -9.38
N THR A 144 -8.41 -3.21 -9.07
CA THR A 144 -8.78 -2.23 -10.09
C THR A 144 -7.56 -1.69 -10.82
N PHE A 145 -6.50 -1.33 -10.10
CA PHE A 145 -5.24 -0.93 -10.71
C PHE A 145 -4.72 -2.00 -11.66
N PHE A 146 -4.57 -3.23 -11.18
CA PHE A 146 -4.00 -4.31 -11.97
C PHE A 146 -4.88 -4.67 -13.16
N GLY A 147 -6.19 -4.83 -12.96
CA GLY A 147 -7.13 -5.17 -14.02
C GLY A 147 -7.18 -4.11 -15.14
N LEU A 148 -7.20 -2.82 -14.78
CA LEU A 148 -7.16 -1.74 -15.76
C LEU A 148 -5.81 -1.67 -16.48
N CYS A 149 -4.69 -1.87 -15.78
CA CYS A 149 -3.38 -1.96 -16.43
C CYS A 149 -3.34 -3.11 -17.45
N CYS A 150 -3.81 -4.31 -17.11
CA CYS A 150 -3.88 -5.43 -18.05
C CYS A 150 -4.68 -5.05 -19.32
N LEU A 151 -5.83 -4.41 -19.15
CA LEU A 151 -6.69 -4.00 -20.29
C LEU A 151 -6.06 -2.89 -21.14
N LEU A 152 -5.43 -1.89 -20.52
CA LEU A 152 -4.96 -0.69 -21.19
C LEU A 152 -3.55 -0.84 -21.78
N THR A 153 -2.72 -1.71 -21.20
CA THR A 153 -1.31 -1.84 -21.58
C THR A 153 -0.94 -3.23 -22.10
N GLY A 154 -1.74 -4.25 -21.75
CA GLY A 154 -1.43 -5.64 -22.05
C GLY A 154 -0.39 -6.27 -21.11
N CYS A 155 -0.04 -5.62 -19.99
CA CYS A 155 0.80 -6.24 -18.97
C CYS A 155 0.13 -7.51 -18.40
N SER A 156 0.92 -8.49 -17.99
CA SER A 156 0.42 -9.77 -17.46
C SER A 156 0.73 -9.97 -15.98
N THR A 157 1.57 -9.12 -15.39
CA THR A 157 1.95 -9.22 -13.96
C THR A 157 1.85 -7.86 -13.25
N PHE A 158 1.64 -7.91 -11.94
CA PHE A 158 1.56 -6.70 -11.12
C PHE A 158 2.88 -5.92 -11.13
N GLU A 159 4.00 -6.63 -11.09
CA GLU A 159 5.35 -6.05 -11.17
C GLU A 159 5.59 -5.35 -12.50
N GLU A 160 5.16 -5.94 -13.62
CA GLU A 160 5.23 -5.30 -14.94
C GLU A 160 4.38 -4.02 -14.99
N ALA A 161 3.17 -4.04 -14.43
CA ALA A 161 2.32 -2.86 -14.35
C ALA A 161 3.00 -1.72 -13.57
N LEU A 162 3.66 -2.04 -12.45
CA LEU A 162 4.43 -1.06 -11.66
C LEU A 162 5.68 -0.57 -12.42
N GLU A 163 6.38 -1.46 -13.12
CA GLU A 163 7.53 -1.09 -13.95
C GLU A 163 7.12 -0.10 -15.05
N MET A 164 6.01 -0.35 -15.75
CA MET A 164 5.45 0.58 -16.73
C MET A 164 5.08 1.92 -16.08
N ALA A 165 4.37 1.89 -14.95
CA ALA A 165 3.99 3.09 -14.21
C ALA A 165 5.19 3.89 -13.68
N SER A 166 6.36 3.28 -13.51
CA SER A 166 7.59 3.99 -13.10
C SER A 166 8.19 4.87 -14.21
N ARG A 167 7.84 4.57 -15.48
CA ARG A 167 8.39 5.23 -16.68
C ARG A 167 7.41 6.21 -17.33
N GLY A 168 6.14 6.16 -16.94
CA GLY A 168 5.08 6.97 -17.53
C GLY A 168 4.93 8.35 -16.91
N ASP A 169 4.28 9.23 -17.67
CA ASP A 169 3.85 10.56 -17.26
C ASP A 169 2.32 10.65 -17.32
N SER A 170 1.67 10.68 -16.15
CA SER A 170 0.21 10.73 -16.09
C SER A 170 -0.37 12.04 -16.62
N THR A 171 0.40 13.13 -16.71
CA THR A 171 -0.11 14.44 -17.16
C THR A 171 -0.48 14.47 -18.65
N LYS A 172 -0.03 13.48 -19.43
CA LYS A 172 -0.47 13.27 -20.82
C LYS A 172 -1.85 12.62 -20.91
N VAL A 173 -2.28 11.94 -19.85
CA VAL A 173 -3.53 11.16 -19.77
C VAL A 173 -4.60 11.88 -18.96
N ASP A 174 -4.19 12.44 -17.82
CA ASP A 174 -5.04 13.18 -16.89
C ASP A 174 -5.24 14.62 -17.36
N LYS A 175 -6.42 15.17 -17.08
CA LYS A 175 -6.68 16.61 -17.23
C LYS A 175 -6.46 17.32 -15.91
N LEU A 176 -5.58 18.31 -15.90
CA LEU A 176 -5.17 19.05 -14.72
C LEU A 176 -6.00 20.32 -14.53
N VAL A 177 -5.93 20.94 -13.35
CA VAL A 177 -6.60 22.21 -13.07
C VAL A 177 -6.15 23.30 -14.06
N ARG A 178 -4.85 23.37 -14.37
CA ARG A 178 -4.33 24.34 -15.36
C ARG A 178 -4.86 24.15 -16.77
N ASP A 179 -5.26 22.92 -17.14
CA ASP A 179 -5.82 22.64 -18.46
C ASP A 179 -7.26 23.16 -18.61
N ILE A 180 -7.91 23.49 -17.49
CA ILE A 180 -9.27 24.05 -17.43
C ILE A 180 -9.21 25.56 -17.17
N TYR A 181 -8.37 26.00 -16.24
CA TYR A 181 -8.35 27.38 -15.73
C TYR A 181 -7.17 28.22 -16.24
N GLY A 182 -6.21 27.63 -16.97
CA GLY A 182 -5.00 28.32 -17.43
C GLY A 182 -3.94 28.56 -16.34
N GLY A 183 -4.18 28.07 -15.11
CA GLY A 183 -3.32 28.26 -13.94
C GLY A 183 -3.92 27.60 -12.70
N ASP A 184 -3.69 28.20 -11.54
CA ASP A 184 -4.31 27.78 -10.27
C ASP A 184 -5.78 28.20 -10.22
N TYR A 185 -6.62 27.43 -9.52
CA TYR A 185 -7.95 27.88 -9.13
C TYR A 185 -7.90 28.47 -7.71
N GLU A 186 -7.53 29.76 -7.65
CA GLU A 186 -7.18 30.48 -6.42
C GLU A 186 -8.30 30.49 -5.37
N ARG A 187 -9.56 30.66 -5.80
CA ARG A 187 -10.71 30.79 -4.88
C ARG A 187 -10.81 29.64 -3.87
N PHE A 188 -10.45 28.42 -4.27
CA PHE A 188 -10.49 27.23 -3.42
C PHE A 188 -9.10 26.62 -3.18
N GLY A 189 -8.03 27.34 -3.56
CA GLY A 189 -6.65 26.89 -3.36
C GLY A 189 -6.31 25.58 -4.08
N LEU A 190 -6.88 25.33 -5.26
CA LEU A 190 -6.52 24.16 -6.07
C LEU A 190 -5.36 24.53 -7.00
N PRO A 191 -4.17 23.94 -6.82
CA PRO A 191 -3.01 24.29 -7.63
C PRO A 191 -3.15 23.72 -9.04
N GLY A 192 -2.57 24.40 -10.03
CA GLY A 192 -2.69 24.08 -11.46
C GLY A 192 -2.14 22.71 -11.84
N TRP A 193 -1.23 22.15 -11.04
CA TRP A 193 -0.71 20.79 -11.22
C TRP A 193 -1.64 19.69 -10.71
N ALA A 194 -2.66 20.03 -9.89
CA ALA A 194 -3.59 19.03 -9.36
C ALA A 194 -4.42 18.41 -10.50
N VAL A 195 -4.69 17.11 -10.37
CA VAL A 195 -5.59 16.42 -11.30
C VAL A 195 -7.02 16.91 -11.07
N ALA A 196 -7.63 17.48 -12.11
CA ALA A 196 -9.04 17.88 -12.10
C ALA A 196 -9.94 16.74 -12.57
N SER A 197 -9.48 15.96 -13.57
CA SER A 197 -10.20 14.81 -14.10
C SER A 197 -9.21 13.73 -14.54
N SER A 198 -9.15 12.64 -13.78
CA SER A 198 -8.40 11.43 -14.12
C SER A 198 -8.82 10.90 -15.47
N PHE A 199 -7.86 10.57 -16.34
CA PHE A 199 -8.08 10.17 -17.75
C PHE A 199 -8.85 11.20 -18.61
N GLY A 200 -9.03 12.43 -18.13
CA GLY A 200 -9.86 13.45 -18.79
C GLY A 200 -9.36 13.89 -20.17
N ASN A 201 -8.07 13.69 -20.49
CA ASN A 201 -7.54 13.98 -21.83
C ASN A 201 -7.83 12.87 -22.84
N MET A 202 -8.17 11.66 -22.38
CA MET A 202 -8.47 10.51 -23.24
C MET A 202 -9.79 10.61 -24.00
N MET A 203 -10.58 11.66 -23.78
CA MET A 203 -11.73 11.97 -24.64
C MET A 203 -11.30 12.48 -26.03
N SER A 204 -10.12 13.10 -26.14
CA SER A 204 -9.54 13.53 -27.43
C SER A 204 -8.89 12.36 -28.17
N LYS A 205 -9.22 12.19 -29.45
CA LYS A 205 -8.63 11.15 -30.30
C LYS A 205 -7.12 11.32 -30.44
N GLU A 206 -6.67 12.54 -30.72
CA GLU A 206 -5.25 12.88 -30.85
C GLU A 206 -4.48 12.55 -29.57
N LYS A 207 -5.02 12.91 -28.40
CA LYS A 207 -4.39 12.60 -27.12
C LYS A 207 -4.30 11.10 -26.88
N ARG A 208 -5.34 10.33 -27.22
CA ARG A 208 -5.31 8.85 -27.14
C ARG A 208 -4.24 8.25 -28.04
N GLU A 209 -4.08 8.76 -29.26
CA GLU A 209 -3.07 8.26 -30.20
C GLU A 209 -1.63 8.59 -29.77
N SER A 210 -1.45 9.66 -28.98
CA SER A 210 -0.15 10.07 -28.46
C SER A 210 0.25 9.42 -27.12
N ALA A 211 -0.70 8.90 -26.35
CA ALA A 211 -0.44 8.39 -25.01
C ALA A 211 0.27 7.04 -25.06
N SER A 212 1.37 6.89 -24.32
CA SER A 212 2.06 5.61 -24.23
C SER A 212 1.37 4.67 -23.23
N LYS A 213 1.70 3.38 -23.31
CA LYS A 213 1.21 2.39 -22.33
C LYS A 213 1.71 2.69 -20.92
N GLU A 214 2.94 3.16 -20.79
CA GLU A 214 3.55 3.60 -19.54
C GLU A 214 2.79 4.80 -18.95
N ASP A 215 2.42 5.77 -19.78
CA ASP A 215 1.60 6.93 -19.37
C ASP A 215 0.23 6.47 -18.81
N LEU A 216 -0.43 5.50 -19.47
CA LEU A 216 -1.69 4.91 -19.01
C LEU A 216 -1.52 4.14 -17.69
N ALA A 217 -0.44 3.35 -17.55
CA ALA A 217 -0.13 2.65 -16.30
C ALA A 217 0.11 3.65 -15.14
N ARG A 218 0.86 4.72 -15.41
CA ARG A 218 1.08 5.81 -14.43
C ARG A 218 -0.23 6.47 -14.03
N ALA A 219 -1.07 6.85 -14.99
CA ALA A 219 -2.35 7.49 -14.72
C ALA A 219 -3.30 6.59 -13.90
N THR A 220 -3.30 5.29 -14.19
CA THR A 220 -4.05 4.30 -13.41
C THR A 220 -3.55 4.26 -11.96
N LEU A 221 -2.23 4.17 -11.76
CA LEU A 221 -1.62 4.15 -10.44
C LEU A 221 -1.96 5.40 -9.63
N ILE A 222 -1.80 6.59 -10.23
CA ILE A 222 -2.09 7.88 -9.59
C ILE A 222 -3.57 8.00 -9.24
N THR A 223 -4.47 7.62 -10.16
CA THR A 223 -5.92 7.70 -9.96
C THR A 223 -6.39 6.85 -8.78
N ILE A 224 -5.99 5.57 -8.76
CA ILE A 224 -6.38 4.65 -7.68
C ILE A 224 -5.78 5.10 -6.35
N THR A 225 -4.50 5.45 -6.33
CA THR A 225 -3.80 5.83 -5.10
C THR A 225 -4.35 7.14 -4.51
N ASN A 226 -4.59 8.16 -5.33
CA ASN A 226 -5.18 9.43 -4.87
C ASN A 226 -6.62 9.26 -4.38
N ASN A 227 -7.41 8.39 -5.03
CA ASN A 227 -8.76 8.09 -4.57
C ASN A 227 -8.74 7.45 -3.17
N ILE A 228 -7.86 6.46 -2.95
CA ILE A 228 -7.67 5.82 -1.64
C ILE A 228 -7.23 6.86 -0.60
N GLY A 229 -6.23 7.69 -0.91
CA GLY A 229 -5.75 8.74 -0.01
C GLY A 229 -6.84 9.75 0.36
N SER A 230 -7.68 10.15 -0.59
CA SER A 230 -8.80 11.08 -0.34
C SER A 230 -9.86 10.46 0.59
N ILE A 231 -10.25 9.20 0.35
CA ILE A 231 -11.21 8.50 1.21
C ILE A 231 -10.62 8.32 2.62
N ALA A 232 -9.36 7.87 2.72
CA ALA A 232 -8.68 7.71 3.99
C ALA A 232 -8.62 9.03 4.78
N ARG A 233 -8.32 10.15 4.12
CA ARG A 233 -8.34 11.50 4.71
C ARG A 233 -9.72 11.85 5.25
N MET A 234 -10.79 11.63 4.48
CA MET A 234 -12.16 11.91 4.93
C MET A 234 -12.55 11.06 6.15
N CYS A 235 -12.22 9.77 6.14
CA CYS A 235 -12.45 8.88 7.27
C CYS A 235 -11.66 9.31 8.52
N ALA A 236 -10.38 9.64 8.36
CA ALA A 236 -9.51 10.10 9.43
C ALA A 236 -10.08 11.37 10.11
N LEU A 237 -10.50 12.36 9.30
CA LEU A 237 -11.10 13.60 9.81
C LEU A 237 -12.44 13.34 10.53
N ASN A 238 -13.31 12.50 9.96
CA ASN A 238 -14.61 12.18 10.56
C ASN A 238 -14.50 11.37 11.86
N GLU A 239 -13.46 10.55 12.00
CA GLU A 239 -13.20 9.74 13.20
C GLU A 239 -12.27 10.46 14.20
N ASN A 240 -11.81 11.67 13.89
CA ASN A 240 -10.85 12.44 14.69
C ASN A 240 -9.53 11.68 14.94
N ILE A 241 -9.02 11.00 13.92
CA ILE A 241 -7.79 10.20 13.97
C ILE A 241 -6.72 10.83 13.09
N ASN A 242 -5.52 11.04 13.63
CA ASN A 242 -4.42 11.71 12.92
C ASN A 242 -3.37 10.75 12.34
N GLN A 243 -3.39 9.48 12.74
CA GLN A 243 -2.45 8.46 12.29
C GLN A 243 -3.16 7.49 11.34
N VAL A 244 -2.69 7.42 10.10
CA VAL A 244 -3.27 6.55 9.07
C VAL A 244 -2.22 5.53 8.61
N VAL A 245 -2.40 4.27 9.00
CA VAL A 245 -1.51 3.17 8.63
C VAL A 245 -2.04 2.51 7.37
N PHE A 246 -1.26 2.54 6.29
CA PHE A 246 -1.59 1.83 5.05
C PHE A 246 -0.85 0.49 4.98
N VAL A 247 -1.60 -0.56 4.67
CA VAL A 247 -1.11 -1.94 4.56
C VAL A 247 -1.71 -2.61 3.31
N GLY A 248 -1.32 -3.86 3.06
CA GLY A 248 -1.80 -4.65 1.93
C GLY A 248 -0.83 -4.68 0.74
N ASN A 249 -0.91 -5.75 -0.05
CA ASN A 249 0.07 -6.05 -1.10
C ASN A 249 0.08 -5.07 -2.28
N PHE A 250 -0.91 -4.18 -2.41
CA PHE A 250 -0.85 -3.09 -3.39
C PHE A 250 0.38 -2.19 -3.21
N LEU A 251 0.85 -2.06 -1.96
CA LEU A 251 2.00 -1.22 -1.60
C LEU A 251 3.33 -1.95 -1.74
N ARG A 252 3.31 -3.27 -1.95
CA ARG A 252 4.53 -4.06 -2.08
C ARG A 252 5.36 -3.57 -3.25
N VAL A 253 6.63 -3.26 -2.98
CA VAL A 253 7.60 -2.67 -3.92
C VAL A 253 7.09 -1.40 -4.65
N ASN A 254 6.04 -0.76 -4.13
CA ASN A 254 5.33 0.35 -4.77
C ASN A 254 5.60 1.67 -4.02
N THR A 255 6.86 2.09 -4.00
CA THR A 255 7.28 3.34 -3.33
C THR A 255 6.66 4.58 -3.96
N ILE A 256 6.25 4.51 -5.23
CA ILE A 256 5.50 5.58 -5.90
C ILE A 256 4.16 5.80 -5.20
N ALA A 257 3.36 4.75 -4.99
CA ALA A 257 2.08 4.87 -4.31
C ALA A 257 2.24 5.30 -2.85
N MET A 258 3.21 4.75 -2.13
CA MET A 258 3.47 5.14 -0.74
C MET A 258 3.81 6.63 -0.61
N ARG A 259 4.72 7.14 -1.46
CA ARG A 259 5.06 8.58 -1.46
C ARG A 259 3.87 9.43 -1.84
N LEU A 260 3.04 8.99 -2.80
CA LEU A 260 1.84 9.72 -3.20
C LEU A 260 0.81 9.78 -2.06
N LEU A 261 0.58 8.67 -1.33
CA LEU A 261 -0.29 8.64 -0.15
C LEU A 261 0.23 9.56 0.94
N ALA A 262 1.53 9.51 1.23
CA ALA A 262 2.16 10.38 2.22
C ALA A 262 2.00 11.86 1.86
N TYR A 263 2.29 12.22 0.61
CA TYR A 263 2.11 13.57 0.11
C TYR A 263 0.64 14.02 0.15
N ALA A 264 -0.28 13.18 -0.34
CA ALA A 264 -1.69 13.53 -0.40
C ALA A 264 -2.29 13.77 0.99
N LEU A 265 -1.97 12.91 1.97
CA LEU A 265 -2.44 13.10 3.33
C LEU A 265 -1.86 14.37 3.96
N ASP A 266 -0.56 14.61 3.82
CA ASP A 266 0.10 15.79 4.36
C ASP A 266 -0.44 17.09 3.73
N TYR A 267 -0.41 17.18 2.40
CA TYR A 267 -0.82 18.38 1.65
C TYR A 267 -2.29 18.73 1.89
N TRP A 268 -3.21 17.78 1.71
CA TRP A 268 -4.65 18.04 1.80
C TRP A 268 -5.19 18.13 3.24
N SER A 269 -4.39 17.74 4.23
CA SER A 269 -4.70 17.97 5.65
C SER A 269 -3.92 19.12 6.28
N LYS A 270 -3.07 19.82 5.52
CA LYS A 270 -2.17 20.86 6.03
C LYS A 270 -1.27 20.34 7.17
N GLY A 271 -0.75 19.13 7.00
CA GLY A 271 0.15 18.47 7.95
C GLY A 271 -0.52 17.85 9.19
N GLN A 272 -1.85 17.84 9.27
CA GLN A 272 -2.56 17.26 10.42
C GLN A 272 -2.54 15.72 10.42
N LEU A 273 -2.59 15.11 9.24
CA LEU A 273 -2.62 13.65 9.09
C LEU A 273 -1.25 13.11 8.70
N LYS A 274 -0.84 12.02 9.33
CA LYS A 274 0.41 11.31 9.03
C LYS A 274 0.13 9.97 8.39
N ALA A 275 0.68 9.75 7.19
CA ALA A 275 0.69 8.45 6.54
C ALA A 275 1.82 7.58 7.12
N LEU A 276 1.45 6.40 7.59
CA LEU A 276 2.36 5.38 8.13
C LEU A 276 2.30 4.13 7.24
N PHE A 277 3.41 3.43 7.15
CA PHE A 277 3.59 2.21 6.38
C PHE A 277 4.31 1.16 7.23
N SER A 278 4.34 -0.08 6.75
CA SER A 278 4.86 -1.22 7.50
C SER A 278 5.77 -2.08 6.62
N GLU A 279 6.86 -2.61 7.16
CA GLU A 279 7.77 -3.50 6.41
C GLU A 279 7.13 -4.84 6.01
N HIS A 280 6.06 -5.25 6.72
CA HIS A 280 5.35 -6.52 6.51
C HIS A 280 3.90 -6.27 6.04
N GLU A 281 3.70 -5.22 5.25
CA GLU A 281 2.39 -4.70 4.83
C GLU A 281 1.39 -5.77 4.36
N GLY A 282 1.87 -6.86 3.75
CA GLY A 282 1.03 -7.90 3.15
C GLY A 282 0.95 -9.21 3.95
N TYR A 283 1.31 -9.27 5.23
CA TYR A 283 1.41 -10.57 5.95
C TYR A 283 0.59 -10.64 7.25
N PHE A 284 0.01 -9.54 7.70
CA PHE A 284 -0.61 -9.45 9.02
C PHE A 284 -1.77 -10.42 9.25
N GLY A 285 -2.68 -10.60 8.27
CA GLY A 285 -3.75 -11.59 8.43
C GLY A 285 -3.23 -13.00 8.71
N ALA A 286 -2.24 -13.46 7.92
CA ALA A 286 -1.62 -14.77 8.13
C ALA A 286 -0.95 -14.90 9.51
N VAL A 287 -0.32 -13.83 10.00
CA VAL A 287 0.24 -13.81 11.36
C VAL A 287 -0.87 -13.89 12.41
N GLY A 288 -1.94 -13.12 12.27
CA GLY A 288 -3.08 -13.20 13.19
C GLY A 288 -3.70 -14.59 13.25
N ALA A 289 -3.87 -15.25 12.11
CA ALA A 289 -4.37 -16.63 12.07
C ALA A 289 -3.43 -17.61 12.78
N LEU A 290 -2.12 -17.41 12.65
CA LEU A 290 -1.13 -18.21 13.38
C LEU A 290 -1.20 -17.97 14.89
N LEU A 291 -1.41 -16.73 15.33
CA LEU A 291 -1.54 -16.40 16.75
C LEU A 291 -2.77 -17.06 17.38
N GLU A 292 -3.89 -17.12 16.64
CA GLU A 292 -5.09 -17.85 17.07
C GLU A 292 -4.82 -19.35 17.28
N LEU A 293 -4.09 -19.97 16.35
CA LEU A 293 -3.70 -21.38 16.49
C LEU A 293 -2.85 -21.62 17.75
N LEU A 294 -1.93 -20.69 18.04
CA LEU A 294 -1.01 -20.80 19.17
C LEU A 294 -1.62 -20.33 20.50
N LYS A 295 -2.84 -19.77 20.49
CA LYS A 295 -3.49 -19.13 21.65
C LYS A 295 -2.59 -18.10 22.34
N ILE A 296 -1.78 -17.39 21.55
CA ILE A 296 -0.90 -16.33 22.06
C ILE A 296 -1.77 -15.07 22.22
N PRO A 297 -1.84 -14.49 23.43
CA PRO A 297 -2.62 -13.29 23.69
C PRO A 297 -2.07 -12.04 23.00
#